data_AF-A0A3B9SQQ3-F1
#
_entry.id   AF-A0A3B9SQQ3-F1
#
_cell.length_a   1.000
_cell.length_b   1.000
_cell.length_c   1.000
_cell.angle_alpha   90.00
_cell.angle_beta   90.00
_cell.angle_gamma   90.00
#
_symmetry.space_group_name_H-M   'P 1'
#
loop_
_entity.id
_entity.type
_entity.pdbx_description
1 polymer ?
#
loop_
_entity_poly.entity_id
_entity_poly.type
_entity_poly.pdbx_seq_one_letter_code
_entity_poly.pdbx_strand_id
1 'polypeptide(L)' 'MLRRAKHIAIERGISLSGLLTQLVEDLTRREDEYRKAKECHLAMLDEFDLATMGNITWTRSDLYER' A
#
# COMPACT_ATOMS: atom_id res chain seq x y z
N MET A 1 5.53 22.58 -14.01
CA MET A 1 4.69 21.46 -13.50
C MET A 1 3.27 21.49 -14.03
N LEU A 2 2.49 22.55 -13.81
CA LEU A 2 1.09 22.62 -14.27
C LEU A 2 0.90 22.38 -15.78
N ARG A 3 1.80 22.90 -16.62
CA ARG A 3 1.78 22.66 -18.08
C ARG A 3 1.89 21.17 -18.42
N ARG A 4 2.70 20.41 -17.68
CA ARG A 4 2.90 18.98 -17.88
C ARG A 4 1.68 18.19 -17.42
N ALA A 5 1.11 18.54 -16.27
CA ALA A 5 -0.13 17.95 -15.78
C ALA A 5 -1.30 18.17 -16.77
N LYS A 6 -1.40 19.37 -17.36
CA LYS A 6 -2.39 19.65 -18.41
C LYS A 6 -2.17 18.80 -19.67
N HIS A 7 -0.92 18.61 -20.11
CA HIS A 7 -0.64 17.71 -21.24
C HIS A 7 -1.09 16.28 -20.93
N ILE A 8 -0.77 15.76 -19.74
CA ILE A 8 -1.20 14.42 -19.32
C ILE A 8 -2.73 14.31 -19.31
N ALA A 9 -3.43 15.33 -18.82
CA ALA A 9 -4.89 15.35 -18.82
C ALA A 9 -5.46 15.31 -20.25
N ILE A 10 -4.88 16.10 -21.17
CA ILE A 10 -5.25 16.13 -22.59
C ILE A 10 -4.96 14.77 -23.26
N GLU A 11 -3.78 14.20 -23.06
CA GLU A 11 -3.39 12.88 -23.58
C GLU A 11 -4.35 11.77 -23.12
N ARG A 12 -4.90 11.91 -21.90
CA ARG A 12 -5.88 10.98 -21.32
C ARG A 12 -7.34 11.34 -21.66
N GLY A 13 -7.59 12.41 -22.41
CA GLY A 13 -8.94 12.84 -22.78
C GLY A 13 -9.80 13.32 -21.62
N ILE A 14 -9.19 13.78 -20.51
CA ILE A 14 -9.90 14.25 -19.31
C ILE A 14 -9.49 15.67 -18.93
N SER A 15 -10.28 16.32 -18.08
CA SER A 15 -9.92 17.62 -17.52
C SER A 15 -8.80 17.48 -16.49
N LEU A 16 -8.12 18.60 -16.18
CA LEU A 16 -7.11 18.61 -15.11
C LEU A 16 -7.72 18.27 -13.74
N SER A 17 -8.96 18.71 -13.47
CA SER A 17 -9.68 18.35 -12.24
C SER A 17 -10.06 16.87 -12.21
N GLY A 18 -10.43 16.29 -13.36
CA GLY A 18 -10.65 14.85 -13.50
C GLY A 18 -9.38 14.05 -13.22
N LEU A 19 -8.24 14.48 -13.76
CA LEU A 19 -6.94 13.86 -13.49
C LEU A 19 -6.59 13.92 -12.00
N LEU A 20 -6.83 15.06 -11.34
CA LEU A 20 -6.58 15.20 -9.91
C LEU A 20 -7.49 14.30 -9.08
N THR A 21 -8.77 14.20 -9.47
CA THR A 21 -9.75 13.33 -8.80
C THR A 21 -9.32 11.87 -8.85
N GLN A 22 -8.92 11.37 -10.02
CA GLN A 22 -8.41 10.01 -10.18
C GLN A 22 -7.17 9.73 -9.33
N LEU A 23 -6.23 10.69 -9.25
CA LEU A 23 -5.04 10.52 -8.42
C LEU A 23 -5.36 10.45 -6.92
N VAL A 24 -6.33 11.24 -6.47
CA VAL A 24 -6.80 11.20 -5.08
C VAL A 24 -7.53 9.88 -4.80
N GLU A 25 -8.41 9.44 -5.70
CA GLU A 25 -9.10 8.14 -5.60
C GLU A 25 -8.10 6.99 -5.54
N ASP A 26 -7.09 6.98 -6.42
CA ASP A 26 -6.06 5.95 -6.44
C ASP A 26 -5.24 5.92 -5.14
N LEU A 27 -4.93 7.10 -4.58
CA LEU A 27 -4.20 7.20 -3.32
C LEU A 27 -5.03 6.65 -2.16
N THR A 28 -6.29 7.09 -2.04
CA THR A 28 -7.20 6.63 -0.98
C THR A 28 -7.49 5.14 -1.10
N ARG A 29 -7.71 4.62 -2.32
CA ARG A 29 -7.93 3.19 -2.56
C ARG A 29 -6.76 2.35 -2.05
N ARG A 30 -5.53 2.71 -2.39
CA ARG A 30 -4.33 1.97 -1.95
C ARG A 30 -4.18 1.97 -0.44
N GLU A 31 -4.46 3.11 0.19
CA GLU A 31 -4.41 3.25 1.64
C GLU A 31 -5.46 2.35 2.32
N ASP A 32 -6.69 2.34 1.79
CA ASP A 32 -7.77 1.51 2.32
C ASP A 32 -7.52 0.00 2.09
N GLU A 33 -6.99 -0.38 0.93
CA GLU A 33 -6.59 -1.76 0.61
C GLU A 33 -5.50 -2.24 1.57
N TYR A 34 -4.46 -1.43 1.79
CA TYR A 34 -3.40 -1.75 2.74
C TYR A 34 -3.94 -1.88 4.16
N ARG A 35 -4.80 -0.96 4.60
CA ARG A 35 -5.41 -1.00 5.93
C ARG A 35 -6.21 -2.29 6.14
N LYS A 36 -7.07 -2.64 5.18
CA LYS A 36 -7.84 -3.89 5.21
C LYS A 36 -6.95 -5.12 5.23
N ALA A 37 -5.90 -5.17 4.41
CA ALA A 37 -4.97 -6.28 4.40
C ALA A 37 -4.27 -6.42 5.77
N LYS A 38 -3.79 -5.30 6.33
CA LYS A 38 -3.17 -5.26 7.66
C LYS A 38 -4.11 -5.75 8.74
N GLU A 39 -5.35 -5.25 8.79
CA GLU A 39 -6.36 -5.67 9.77
C GLU A 39 -6.66 -7.16 9.67
N CYS A 40 -6.84 -7.68 8.45
CA CYS A 40 -7.06 -9.10 8.21
C CYS A 40 -5.88 -9.95 8.71
N HIS A 41 -4.64 -9.56 8.42
CA HIS A 41 -3.47 -10.33 8.83
C HIS A 41 -3.21 -10.25 10.34
N LEU A 42 -3.50 -9.11 10.97
CA LEU A 42 -3.44 -9.00 12.43
C LEU A 42 -4.47 -9.91 13.11
N ALA A 43 -5.72 -9.94 12.60
CA ALA A 43 -6.73 -10.86 13.12
C ALA A 43 -6.31 -12.33 12.96
N MET A 44 -5.66 -12.70 11.84
CA MET A 44 -5.10 -14.04 11.68
C MET A 44 -4.00 -14.36 12.70
N LEU A 45 -3.17 -13.39 13.08
CA LEU A 45 -2.13 -13.62 14.11
C LEU A 45 -2.73 -13.87 15.50
N ASP A 46 -3.95 -13.40 15.77
CA ASP A 46 -4.67 -13.74 17.00
C ASP A 46 -5.24 -15.18 16.96
N GLU A 47 -5.47 -15.74 15.77
CA GLU A 47 -6.01 -17.09 15.59
C GLU A 47 -4.93 -18.18 15.44
N PHE A 48 -3.78 -17.85 14.83
CA PHE A 48 -2.71 -18.80 14.53
C PHE A 48 -1.48 -18.58 15.42
N ASP A 49 -1.08 -19.62 16.15
CA ASP A 49 0.24 -19.67 16.79
C ASP A 49 1.28 -20.05 15.73
N LEU A 50 2.06 -19.07 15.27
CA LEU A 50 3.17 -19.28 14.32
C LEU A 50 4.40 -19.95 14.97
N ALA A 51 4.22 -20.62 16.11
CA ALA A 51 5.25 -21.17 16.98
C ALA A 51 6.28 -20.10 17.42
N THR A 52 5.89 -18.83 17.39
CA THR A 52 6.70 -17.71 17.86
C THR A 52 6.37 -17.36 19.30
N MET A 53 5.27 -17.85 19.88
CA MET A 53 4.76 -17.39 21.19
C MET A 53 4.76 -15.85 21.32
N GLY A 54 4.53 -15.15 20.21
CA GLY A 54 4.57 -13.68 20.12
C GLY A 54 5.97 -13.05 20.04
N ASN A 55 7.06 -13.83 20.04
CA ASN A 55 8.44 -13.33 19.96
C ASN A 55 9.26 -14.06 18.88
N ILE A 56 9.90 -13.29 18.02
CA ILE A 56 10.80 -13.82 16.98
C ILE A 56 12.20 -13.97 17.57
N THR A 57 12.85 -15.12 17.39
CA THR A 57 14.18 -15.43 17.95
C THR A 57 15.36 -15.12 17.03
N TRP A 58 15.09 -14.76 15.79
CA TRP A 58 16.08 -14.53 14.73
C TRP A 58 15.91 -13.13 14.16
N THR A 59 17.03 -12.52 13.82
CA THR A 59 17.13 -11.21 13.20
C THR A 59 17.35 -11.35 11.71
N ARG A 60 17.12 -10.26 10.96
CA ARG A 60 17.39 -10.24 9.51
C ARG A 60 18.87 -10.54 9.18
N SER A 61 19.79 -10.26 10.10
CA SER A 61 21.22 -10.53 9.91
C SER A 61 21.51 -12.03 9.92
N ASP A 62 20.81 -12.79 10.77
CA ASP A 62 20.97 -14.24 10.93
C ASP A 62 20.56 -15.03 9.67
N LEU A 63 19.84 -14.40 8.74
CA LEU A 63 19.45 -14.97 7.43
C LEU A 63 20.58 -15.09 6.43
N TYR A 64 21.63 -14.28 6.56
CA TYR A 64 22.68 -14.15 5.54
C TYR A 64 23.97 -14.93 5.90
N GLU A 65 24.05 -15.53 7.08
CA GLU A 65 25.22 -16.32 7.53
C GLU A 65 25.17 -17.79 7.07
N ARG A 66 24.75 -18.07 5.84
CA ARG A 66 24.81 -19.43 5.27
C ARG A 66 26.06 -19.69 4.46
#